data_AF-A0A9E2KJM2-F1
#
_entry.id   AF-A0A9E2KJM2-F1
#
_cell.length_a   1.000
_cell.length_b   1.000
_cell.length_c   1.000
_cell.angle_alpha   90.00
_cell.angle_beta   90.00
_cell.angle_gamma   90.00
#
_symmetry.space_group_name_H-M   'P 1'
#
loop_
_entity.id
_entity.type
_entity.pdbx_description
1 polymer ?
#
loop_
_entity_poly.entity_id
_entity_poly.type
_entity_poly.pdbx_seq_one_letter_code
_entity_poly.pdbx_strand_id
1 'polypeptide(L)'
;MRGETRPAAQGGIHMEKEQNNPIFLENEKEANHYSCRCLQVMGMIAALAWVLNLLDVFIVPPMVMNVGMPVCIFSFLLPTLLRPRMARLGGHFKYLVMGCCILGITVLSVAIPKHTVLAWIAPVLLSCHYYSRRLTAITLAASVVCLNAAGVAGMFVGEGDPNLIEAFHMADAVITPEILREAVLFFLLPRSAILVGMAFVCITVAKRTRSLLEKQAADSAARQRIETELSVATQIQADMLPRIFPAFPERREFDIYASMTPAKEVGGDFYDFFLVDNDHLAMVIADVSGKGVPAALFMVIAKTLLKNAVQMGASPKEALEKVNNQLCENNEAEMFVTVWLGIYEIPTGRLTAANAGHEYPAIRRAGGQFELFKDRHGFVLAGLENARYKEYEMEIGVGDTLFLYTDGVAEATDGANVLYGTDRMLAALNQGQALEPEALLRHVKADIDRFAGAAPQFDDITMLAIQRKDAGAN
;
A
#
# COMPACT_ATOMS: atom_id res chain seq x y z
N MET A 1 -37.14 -35.56 -34.74
CA MET A 1 -36.96 -36.17 -33.40
C MET A 1 -35.78 -35.50 -32.73
N ARG A 2 -35.97 -35.14 -31.45
CA ARG A 2 -35.05 -34.72 -30.36
C ARG A 2 -33.53 -34.71 -30.66
N GLY A 3 -32.74 -33.76 -30.14
CA GLY A 3 -33.01 -32.90 -29.00
C GLY A 3 -31.95 -31.84 -28.73
N GLU A 4 -32.38 -30.84 -27.98
CA GLU A 4 -31.60 -29.73 -27.42
C GLU A 4 -30.71 -30.21 -26.27
N THR A 5 -29.42 -29.90 -26.33
CA THR A 5 -28.49 -30.02 -25.21
C THR A 5 -28.53 -28.73 -24.39
N ARG A 6 -29.13 -28.81 -23.19
CA ARG A 6 -29.06 -27.77 -22.15
C ARG A 6 -27.63 -27.64 -21.62
N PRO A 7 -27.13 -26.43 -21.31
CA PRO A 7 -25.94 -26.28 -20.48
C PRO A 7 -26.36 -26.27 -19.01
N ALA A 8 -26.20 -27.40 -18.33
CA ALA A 8 -26.25 -27.48 -16.88
C ALA A 8 -24.94 -28.10 -16.39
N ALA A 9 -23.98 -27.27 -15.91
CA ALA A 9 -22.91 -27.66 -14.98
C ALA A 9 -21.81 -26.58 -14.72
N GLN A 10 -21.94 -25.31 -15.14
CA GLN A 10 -20.88 -24.30 -14.84
C GLN A 10 -21.01 -23.60 -13.48
N GLY A 11 -22.14 -23.75 -12.76
CA GLY A 11 -22.36 -23.09 -11.47
C GLY A 11 -21.72 -23.76 -10.25
N GLY A 12 -21.29 -25.02 -10.34
CA GLY A 12 -20.75 -25.78 -9.20
C GLY A 12 -19.26 -25.50 -8.94
N ILE A 13 -18.46 -25.48 -10.01
CA ILE A 13 -16.98 -25.39 -9.93
C ILE A 13 -16.51 -23.98 -9.54
N HIS A 14 -17.28 -22.95 -9.89
CA HIS A 14 -16.95 -21.57 -9.52
C HIS A 14 -17.16 -21.28 -8.02
N MET A 15 -18.03 -22.05 -7.35
CA MET A 15 -18.39 -21.81 -5.94
C MET A 15 -17.50 -22.51 -4.93
N GLU A 16 -16.86 -23.63 -5.28
CA GLU A 16 -15.86 -24.27 -4.39
C GLU A 16 -14.55 -23.47 -4.31
N LYS A 17 -14.17 -22.73 -5.38
CA LYS A 17 -13.03 -21.79 -5.34
C LYS A 17 -13.33 -20.51 -4.52
N GLU A 18 -14.59 -20.16 -4.30
CA GLU A 18 -14.99 -18.95 -3.54
C GLU A 18 -14.87 -19.14 -2.02
N GLN A 19 -15.02 -20.36 -1.50
CA GLN A 19 -15.02 -20.64 -0.05
C GLN A 19 -13.63 -20.61 0.61
N ASN A 20 -12.55 -20.62 -0.19
CA ASN A 20 -11.16 -20.67 0.31
C ASN A 20 -10.37 -19.37 0.11
N ASN A 21 -11.01 -18.29 -0.35
CA ASN A 21 -10.34 -16.99 -0.41
C ASN A 21 -10.25 -16.40 1.00
N PRO A 22 -9.03 -16.10 1.52
CA PRO A 22 -8.82 -15.67 2.91
C PRO A 22 -9.64 -14.43 3.27
N ILE A 23 -9.85 -13.52 2.32
CA ILE A 23 -10.60 -12.27 2.54
C ILE A 23 -12.07 -12.55 2.86
N PHE A 24 -12.69 -13.52 2.20
CA PHE A 24 -14.09 -13.88 2.47
C PHE A 24 -14.23 -14.66 3.77
N LEU A 25 -13.23 -15.44 4.15
CA LEU A 25 -13.20 -16.14 5.44
C LEU A 25 -13.06 -15.16 6.61
N GLU A 26 -12.22 -14.13 6.45
CA GLU A 26 -12.07 -13.05 7.42
C GLU A 26 -13.34 -12.20 7.53
N ASN A 27 -13.90 -11.77 6.40
CA ASN A 27 -15.18 -11.07 6.37
C ASN A 27 -16.31 -11.87 7.05
N GLU A 28 -16.37 -13.19 6.83
CA GLU A 28 -17.37 -14.04 7.49
C GLU A 28 -17.20 -14.06 9.02
N LYS A 29 -15.96 -14.05 9.53
CA LYS A 29 -15.70 -13.95 10.98
C LYS A 29 -16.13 -12.59 11.52
N GLU A 30 -15.82 -11.50 10.83
CA GLU A 30 -16.24 -10.16 11.22
C GLU A 30 -17.76 -10.00 11.18
N ALA A 31 -18.42 -10.48 10.12
CA ALA A 31 -19.87 -10.46 9.98
C ALA A 31 -20.56 -11.26 11.09
N ASN A 32 -20.00 -12.40 11.49
CA ASN A 32 -20.45 -13.16 12.66
C ASN A 32 -20.32 -12.36 13.95
N HIS A 33 -19.18 -11.68 14.16
CA HIS A 33 -18.97 -10.87 15.35
C HIS A 33 -19.95 -9.69 15.41
N TYR A 34 -20.09 -8.98 14.30
CA TYR A 34 -21.02 -7.86 14.16
C TYR A 34 -22.47 -8.29 14.41
N SER A 35 -22.91 -9.38 13.79
CA SER A 35 -24.28 -9.89 13.94
C SER A 35 -24.58 -10.34 15.38
N CYS A 36 -23.61 -10.94 16.08
CA CYS A 36 -23.76 -11.26 17.50
C CYS A 36 -23.93 -10.00 18.37
N ARG A 37 -23.18 -8.93 18.08
CA ARG A 37 -23.32 -7.64 18.81
C ARG A 37 -24.70 -7.02 18.58
N CYS A 38 -25.18 -7.02 17.33
CA CYS A 38 -26.52 -6.54 17.00
C CYS A 38 -27.60 -7.31 17.77
N LEU A 39 -27.52 -8.64 17.78
CA LEU A 39 -28.46 -9.48 18.52
C LEU A 39 -28.35 -9.28 20.04
N GLN A 40 -27.15 -9.10 20.58
CA GLN A 40 -26.97 -8.76 21.99
C GLN A 40 -27.69 -7.45 22.35
N VAL A 41 -27.58 -6.42 21.51
CA VAL A 41 -28.30 -5.15 21.70
C VAL A 41 -29.81 -5.37 21.65
N MET A 42 -30.31 -6.15 20.68
CA MET A 42 -31.74 -6.50 20.60
C MET A 42 -32.21 -7.25 21.85
N GLY A 43 -31.41 -8.18 22.37
CA GLY A 43 -31.69 -8.90 23.62
C GLY A 43 -31.71 -7.99 24.86
N MET A 44 -30.79 -7.01 24.95
CA MET A 44 -30.78 -6.02 26.03
C MET A 44 -32.01 -5.10 25.97
N ILE A 45 -32.41 -4.65 24.78
CA ILE A 45 -33.63 -3.85 24.60
C ILE A 45 -34.86 -4.67 25.01
N ALA A 46 -34.93 -5.95 24.62
CA ALA A 46 -36.01 -6.83 25.05
C ALA A 46 -36.03 -7.02 26.58
N ALA A 47 -34.88 -7.22 27.21
CA ALA A 47 -34.78 -7.31 28.68
C ALA A 47 -35.22 -6.02 29.37
N LEU A 48 -34.82 -4.86 28.85
CA LEU A 48 -35.25 -3.57 29.38
C LEU A 48 -36.77 -3.38 29.25
N ALA A 49 -37.36 -3.73 28.10
CA ALA A 49 -38.80 -3.66 27.90
C ALA A 49 -39.55 -4.56 28.90
N TRP A 50 -39.01 -5.75 29.18
CA TRP A 50 -39.56 -6.66 30.20
C TRP A 50 -39.51 -6.03 31.60
N VAL A 51 -38.38 -5.46 32.01
CA VAL A 51 -38.23 -4.80 33.31
C VAL A 51 -39.17 -3.60 33.45
N LEU A 52 -39.29 -2.77 32.41
CA LEU A 52 -40.20 -1.62 32.42
C LEU A 52 -41.67 -2.05 32.55
N ASN A 53 -42.05 -3.17 31.94
CA ASN A 53 -43.39 -3.74 32.14
C ASN A 53 -43.60 -4.27 33.57
N LEU A 54 -42.56 -4.83 34.21
CA LEU A 54 -42.65 -5.24 35.64
C LEU A 54 -42.79 -4.04 36.59
N LEU A 55 -42.41 -2.85 36.15
CA LEU A 55 -42.57 -1.58 36.87
C LEU A 55 -43.88 -0.85 36.50
N ASP A 56 -44.81 -1.55 35.83
CA ASP A 56 -46.10 -1.02 35.35
C ASP A 56 -45.98 0.20 34.42
N VAL A 57 -44.84 0.38 33.75
CA VAL A 57 -44.65 1.45 32.74
C VAL A 57 -45.36 1.10 31.42
N PHE A 58 -45.41 -0.18 31.09
CA PHE A 58 -46.13 -0.71 29.93
C PHE A 58 -47.21 -1.68 30.40
N ILE A 59 -48.34 -1.70 29.69
CA ILE A 59 -49.43 -2.65 29.92
C ILE A 59 -49.40 -3.65 28.76
N VAL A 60 -48.69 -4.77 28.93
CA VAL A 60 -48.57 -5.85 27.94
C VAL A 60 -49.16 -7.14 28.54
N PRO A 61 -49.77 -8.05 27.74
CA PRO A 61 -50.48 -9.20 28.29
C PRO A 61 -49.55 -10.17 29.02
N PRO A 62 -49.99 -10.80 30.12
CA PRO A 62 -49.16 -11.71 30.91
C PRO A 62 -48.56 -12.89 30.12
N MET A 63 -49.27 -13.40 29.11
CA MET A 63 -48.78 -14.51 28.26
C MET A 63 -47.55 -14.10 27.43
N VAL A 64 -47.55 -12.87 26.89
CA VAL A 64 -46.41 -12.30 26.17
C VAL A 64 -45.23 -12.13 27.10
N MET A 65 -45.48 -11.64 28.31
CA MET A 65 -44.43 -11.30 29.27
C MET A 65 -43.76 -12.52 29.90
N ASN A 66 -44.55 -13.56 30.22
CA ASN A 66 -44.04 -14.73 30.94
C ASN A 66 -43.45 -15.80 30.02
N VAL A 67 -43.81 -15.81 28.73
CA VAL A 67 -43.35 -16.83 27.77
C VAL A 67 -42.61 -16.22 26.59
N GLY A 68 -43.17 -15.18 25.96
CA GLY A 68 -42.59 -14.56 24.77
C GLY A 68 -41.25 -13.86 25.03
N MET A 69 -41.18 -13.03 26.06
CA MET A 69 -39.97 -12.25 26.38
C MET A 69 -38.76 -13.12 26.76
N PRO A 70 -38.86 -14.14 27.64
CA PRO A 70 -37.75 -15.04 27.92
C PRO A 70 -37.21 -15.75 26.67
N VAL A 71 -38.10 -16.27 25.81
CA VAL A 71 -37.72 -16.98 24.59
C VAL A 71 -37.05 -16.03 23.59
N CYS A 72 -37.57 -14.80 23.47
CA CYS A 72 -37.00 -13.76 22.61
C CYS A 72 -35.57 -13.37 23.06
N ILE A 73 -35.41 -13.08 24.36
CA ILE A 73 -34.10 -12.72 24.95
C ILE A 73 -33.11 -13.86 24.78
N PHE A 74 -33.52 -15.10 25.11
CA PHE A 74 -32.66 -16.26 24.95
C PHE A 74 -32.24 -16.46 23.50
N SER A 75 -33.18 -16.34 22.55
CA SER A 75 -32.88 -16.46 21.12
C SER A 75 -31.85 -15.43 20.67
N PHE A 76 -31.98 -14.17 21.09
CA PHE A 76 -31.03 -13.11 20.72
C PHE A 76 -29.67 -13.23 21.43
N LEU A 77 -29.60 -13.76 22.65
CA LEU A 77 -28.34 -13.91 23.38
C LEU A 77 -27.60 -15.21 23.05
N LEU A 78 -28.29 -16.24 22.55
CA LEU A 78 -27.72 -17.56 22.27
C LEU A 78 -26.49 -17.50 21.32
N PRO A 79 -26.50 -16.75 20.21
CA PRO A 79 -25.31 -16.63 19.35
C PRO A 79 -24.09 -16.04 20.08
N THR A 80 -24.31 -15.05 20.94
CA THR A 80 -23.24 -14.43 21.74
C THR A 80 -22.67 -15.41 22.77
N LEU A 81 -23.51 -16.23 23.40
CA LEU A 81 -23.07 -17.30 24.32
C LEU A 81 -22.28 -18.40 23.60
N LEU A 82 -22.61 -18.68 22.34
CA LEU A 82 -21.94 -19.70 21.52
C LEU A 82 -20.72 -19.17 20.74
N ARG A 83 -20.41 -17.88 20.85
CA ARG A 83 -19.24 -17.24 20.21
C ARG A 83 -17.92 -17.97 20.45
N PRO A 84 -17.58 -18.48 21.66
CA PRO A 84 -16.34 -19.22 21.87
C PRO A 84 -16.24 -20.52 21.05
N ARG A 85 -17.38 -21.08 20.61
CA ARG A 85 -17.45 -22.28 19.77
C ARG A 85 -17.51 -21.98 18.28
N MET A 86 -17.40 -20.71 17.87
CA MET A 86 -17.49 -20.27 16.48
C MET A 86 -16.46 -20.98 15.57
N ALA A 87 -15.23 -21.20 16.05
CA ALA A 87 -14.20 -21.93 15.30
C ALA A 87 -14.59 -23.39 15.01
N ARG A 88 -15.36 -24.04 15.89
CA ARG A 88 -15.80 -25.43 15.74
C ARG A 88 -17.01 -25.58 14.81
N LEU A 89 -17.90 -24.57 14.79
CA LEU A 89 -19.10 -24.55 13.95
C LEU A 89 -18.80 -24.08 12.51
N GLY A 90 -17.66 -23.40 12.30
CA GLY A 90 -17.20 -22.96 10.99
C GLY A 90 -18.27 -22.16 10.24
N GLY A 91 -18.45 -22.47 8.95
CA GLY A 91 -19.40 -21.79 8.09
C GLY A 91 -20.87 -21.99 8.44
N HIS A 92 -21.21 -22.88 9.38
CA HIS A 92 -22.59 -23.09 9.83
C HIS A 92 -23.05 -22.06 10.86
N PHE A 93 -22.11 -21.36 11.53
CA PHE A 93 -22.45 -20.41 12.58
C PHE A 93 -23.34 -19.25 12.08
N LYS A 94 -23.14 -18.77 10.85
CA LYS A 94 -23.99 -17.72 10.26
C LYS A 94 -25.47 -18.12 10.15
N TYR A 95 -25.75 -19.39 9.87
CA TYR A 95 -27.14 -19.89 9.80
C TYR A 95 -27.78 -19.96 11.18
N LEU A 96 -27.01 -20.34 12.21
CA LEU A 96 -27.46 -20.30 13.60
C LEU A 96 -27.81 -18.86 14.02
N VAL A 97 -26.95 -17.89 13.71
CA VAL A 97 -27.16 -16.47 14.01
C VAL A 97 -28.45 -15.98 13.33
N MET A 98 -28.63 -16.26 12.04
CA MET A 98 -29.85 -15.85 11.31
C MET A 98 -31.11 -16.54 11.85
N GLY A 99 -31.03 -17.84 12.15
CA GLY A 99 -32.15 -18.59 12.73
C GLY A 99 -32.58 -18.05 14.09
N CYS A 100 -31.62 -17.73 14.96
CA CYS A 100 -31.87 -17.09 16.26
C CYS A 100 -32.53 -15.71 16.12
N CYS A 101 -32.08 -14.91 15.15
CA CYS A 101 -32.67 -13.60 14.83
C CYS A 101 -34.13 -13.75 14.39
N ILE A 102 -34.40 -14.63 13.42
CA ILE A 102 -35.74 -14.88 12.90
C ILE A 102 -36.66 -15.42 14.00
N LEU A 103 -36.20 -16.38 14.80
CA LEU A 103 -36.99 -16.95 15.88
C LEU A 103 -37.38 -15.90 16.93
N GLY A 104 -36.43 -15.08 17.40
CA GLY A 104 -36.71 -14.03 18.39
C GLY A 104 -37.73 -13.00 17.88
N ILE A 105 -37.62 -12.60 16.61
CA ILE A 105 -38.57 -11.67 15.98
C ILE A 105 -39.93 -12.33 15.74
N THR A 106 -39.96 -13.63 15.41
CA THR A 106 -41.20 -14.40 15.23
C THR A 106 -42.02 -14.40 16.51
N VAL A 107 -41.39 -14.74 17.64
CA VAL A 107 -42.03 -14.76 18.96
C VAL A 107 -42.56 -13.38 19.34
N LEU A 108 -41.76 -12.33 19.11
CA LEU A 108 -42.19 -10.95 19.33
C LEU A 108 -43.39 -10.56 18.43
N SER A 109 -43.41 -11.03 17.19
CA SER A 109 -44.46 -10.72 16.21
C SER A 109 -45.77 -11.44 16.47
N VAL A 110 -45.74 -12.64 17.04
CA VAL A 110 -46.95 -13.32 17.56
C VAL A 110 -47.52 -12.52 18.73
N ALA A 111 -46.65 -12.05 19.61
CA ALA A 111 -47.04 -11.34 20.82
C ALA A 111 -47.63 -9.94 20.58
N ILE A 112 -46.97 -9.14 19.72
CA ILE A 112 -47.33 -7.74 19.47
C ILE A 112 -47.38 -7.51 17.95
N PRO A 113 -48.41 -8.02 17.24
CA PRO A 113 -48.47 -7.96 15.78
C PRO A 113 -48.43 -6.53 15.24
N LYS A 114 -49.08 -5.58 15.93
CA LYS A 114 -49.23 -4.17 15.52
C LYS A 114 -47.90 -3.40 15.34
N HIS A 115 -46.79 -3.81 15.96
CA HIS A 115 -45.55 -3.01 16.02
C HIS A 115 -44.31 -3.63 15.34
N THR A 116 -44.39 -4.81 14.74
CA THR A 116 -43.19 -5.60 14.40
C THR A 116 -42.66 -5.48 12.97
N VAL A 117 -43.23 -4.61 12.14
CA VAL A 117 -42.86 -4.46 10.71
C VAL A 117 -41.38 -4.11 10.52
N LEU A 118 -40.89 -3.17 11.33
CA LEU A 118 -39.50 -2.71 11.27
C LEU A 118 -38.52 -3.78 11.73
N ALA A 119 -38.93 -4.68 12.63
CA ALA A 119 -38.07 -5.74 13.15
C ALA A 119 -37.72 -6.78 12.07
N TRP A 120 -38.66 -7.11 11.17
CA TRP A 120 -38.46 -8.10 10.11
C TRP A 120 -37.43 -7.72 9.04
N ILE A 121 -37.03 -6.45 8.99
CA ILE A 121 -35.93 -6.00 8.14
C ILE A 121 -34.57 -6.46 8.70
N ALA A 122 -34.44 -6.65 10.01
CA ALA A 122 -33.17 -6.92 10.68
C ALA A 122 -32.48 -8.22 10.21
N PRO A 123 -33.15 -9.39 10.06
CA PRO A 123 -32.51 -10.60 9.54
C PRO A 123 -31.94 -10.39 8.14
N VAL A 124 -32.69 -9.70 7.27
CA VAL A 124 -32.29 -9.44 5.88
C VAL A 124 -31.07 -8.50 5.85
N LEU A 125 -31.09 -7.41 6.62
CA LEU A 125 -29.95 -6.51 6.77
C LEU A 125 -28.70 -7.23 7.29
N LEU A 126 -28.81 -8.01 8.37
CA LEU A 126 -27.67 -8.72 8.96
C LEU A 126 -27.08 -9.75 7.99
N SER A 127 -27.93 -10.44 7.22
CA SER A 127 -27.48 -11.40 6.21
C SER A 127 -26.61 -10.78 5.09
N CYS A 128 -26.73 -9.47 4.86
CA CYS A 128 -25.97 -8.76 3.82
C CYS A 128 -24.48 -8.62 4.14
N HIS A 129 -24.13 -8.52 5.42
CA HIS A 129 -22.75 -8.39 5.88
C HIS A 129 -21.90 -9.63 5.54
N TYR A 130 -22.55 -10.76 5.28
CA TYR A 130 -21.88 -11.99 4.84
C TYR A 130 -21.55 -12.00 3.34
N TYR A 131 -21.99 -10.98 2.58
CA TYR A 131 -21.82 -10.88 1.13
C TYR A 131 -22.22 -12.15 0.35
N SER A 132 -23.17 -12.92 0.92
CA SER A 132 -23.63 -14.19 0.39
C SER A 132 -25.07 -14.07 -0.10
N ARG A 133 -25.24 -14.15 -1.43
CA ARG A 133 -26.56 -14.15 -2.07
C ARG A 133 -27.41 -15.32 -1.59
N ARG A 134 -26.80 -16.51 -1.41
CA ARG A 134 -27.51 -17.70 -0.92
C ARG A 134 -28.03 -17.49 0.50
N LEU A 135 -27.20 -16.98 1.40
CA LEU A 135 -27.62 -16.72 2.79
C LEU A 135 -28.75 -15.68 2.83
N THR A 136 -28.61 -14.59 2.09
CA THR A 136 -29.63 -13.52 2.03
C THR A 136 -30.96 -14.05 1.49
N ALA A 137 -30.93 -14.87 0.43
CA ALA A 137 -32.14 -15.47 -0.15
C ALA A 137 -32.82 -16.46 0.81
N ILE A 138 -32.05 -17.32 1.49
CA ILE A 138 -32.59 -18.25 2.49
C ILE A 138 -33.19 -17.48 3.67
N THR A 139 -32.49 -16.45 4.15
CA THR A 139 -32.93 -15.60 5.26
C THR A 139 -34.22 -14.86 4.90
N LEU A 140 -34.33 -14.32 3.68
CA LEU A 140 -35.56 -13.72 3.17
C LEU A 140 -36.71 -14.71 3.15
N ALA A 141 -36.53 -15.88 2.53
CA ALA A 141 -37.57 -16.89 2.42
C ALA A 141 -38.08 -17.33 3.80
N ALA A 142 -37.15 -17.61 4.72
CA ALA A 142 -37.49 -17.93 6.11
C ALA A 142 -38.21 -16.79 6.82
N SER A 143 -37.77 -15.53 6.62
CA SER A 143 -38.39 -14.36 7.22
C SER A 143 -39.80 -14.12 6.71
N VAL A 144 -40.06 -14.27 5.41
CA VAL A 144 -41.41 -14.15 4.84
C VAL A 144 -42.33 -15.23 5.39
N VAL A 145 -41.88 -16.49 5.44
CA VAL A 145 -42.69 -17.59 5.98
C VAL A 145 -43.02 -17.35 7.46
N CYS A 146 -42.02 -17.00 8.26
CA CYS A 146 -42.21 -16.79 9.69
C CYS A 146 -43.03 -15.53 10.00
N LEU A 147 -42.89 -14.46 9.21
CA LEU A 147 -43.73 -13.26 9.30
C LEU A 147 -45.22 -13.60 9.09
N ASN A 148 -45.52 -14.35 8.04
CA ASN A 148 -46.90 -14.75 7.73
C ASN A 148 -47.47 -15.67 8.82
N ALA A 149 -46.70 -16.68 9.23
CA ALA A 149 -47.09 -17.58 10.32
C ALA A 149 -47.30 -16.83 11.64
N ALA A 150 -46.42 -15.88 11.97
CA ALA A 150 -46.52 -15.09 13.19
C ALA A 150 -47.73 -14.16 13.17
N GLY A 151 -48.03 -13.51 12.05
CA GLY A 151 -49.21 -12.66 11.95
C GLY A 151 -50.52 -13.45 12.04
N VAL A 152 -50.56 -14.67 11.49
CA VAL A 152 -51.72 -15.58 11.66
C VAL A 152 -51.85 -16.01 13.12
N ALA A 153 -50.79 -16.52 13.74
CA ALA A 153 -50.81 -16.95 15.14
C ALA A 153 -51.13 -15.79 16.10
N GLY A 154 -50.63 -14.59 15.82
CA GLY A 154 -50.87 -13.39 16.61
C GLY A 154 -52.34 -12.96 16.63
N MET A 155 -53.14 -13.28 15.60
CA MET A 155 -54.59 -13.05 15.65
C MET A 155 -55.31 -13.92 16.69
N PHE A 156 -54.82 -15.13 16.95
CA PHE A 156 -55.42 -16.06 17.92
C PHE A 156 -54.88 -15.89 19.35
N VAL A 157 -53.62 -15.49 19.48
CA VAL A 157 -52.88 -15.55 20.76
C VAL A 157 -52.39 -14.17 21.23
N GLY A 158 -52.19 -13.22 20.32
CA GLY A 158 -51.59 -11.92 20.61
C GLY A 158 -52.61 -10.82 20.92
N GLU A 159 -52.12 -9.61 21.18
CA GLU A 159 -52.98 -8.42 21.15
C GLU A 159 -53.48 -8.22 19.72
N GLY A 160 -54.76 -8.51 19.48
CA GLY A 160 -55.38 -8.29 18.17
C GLY A 160 -55.14 -6.85 17.66
N ASP A 161 -55.02 -6.68 16.34
CA ASP A 161 -54.78 -5.36 15.74
C ASP A 161 -56.01 -4.45 16.01
N PRO A 162 -55.84 -3.31 16.70
CA PRO A 162 -56.94 -2.42 17.04
C PRO A 162 -57.73 -1.93 15.82
N ASN A 163 -57.06 -1.75 14.67
CA ASN A 163 -57.72 -1.30 13.44
C ASN A 163 -58.67 -2.38 12.88
N LEU A 164 -58.34 -3.66 13.07
CA LEU A 164 -59.20 -4.78 12.69
C LEU A 164 -60.36 -4.96 13.67
N ILE A 165 -60.12 -4.76 14.96
CA ILE A 165 -61.16 -4.86 15.99
C ILE A 165 -62.19 -3.72 15.83
N GLU A 166 -61.71 -2.51 15.54
CA GLU A 166 -62.53 -1.31 15.36
C GLU A 166 -63.31 -1.33 14.04
N ALA A 167 -62.70 -1.79 12.93
CA ALA A 167 -63.36 -1.88 11.62
C ALA A 167 -64.55 -2.86 11.58
N PHE A 168 -64.58 -3.86 12.46
CA PHE A 168 -65.59 -4.93 12.47
C PHE A 168 -66.56 -4.87 13.66
N HIS A 169 -66.48 -3.85 14.53
CA HIS A 169 -67.35 -3.69 15.71
C HIS A 169 -67.52 -4.98 16.55
N MET A 170 -66.42 -5.72 16.75
CA MET A 170 -66.46 -7.02 17.40
C MET A 170 -66.47 -6.88 18.93
N ALA A 171 -67.57 -7.29 19.57
CA ALA A 171 -67.67 -7.38 21.02
C ALA A 171 -66.99 -8.64 21.59
N ASP A 172 -66.87 -9.71 20.79
CA ASP A 172 -66.19 -10.97 21.12
C ASP A 172 -65.22 -11.38 20.00
N ALA A 173 -64.05 -11.90 20.38
CA ALA A 173 -62.94 -12.27 19.49
C ALA A 173 -63.22 -13.55 18.67
N VAL A 174 -64.23 -13.55 17.81
CA VAL A 174 -64.49 -14.65 16.87
C VAL A 174 -63.83 -14.34 15.53
N ILE A 175 -62.74 -15.03 15.22
CA ILE A 175 -62.01 -14.87 13.95
C ILE A 175 -62.84 -15.50 12.82
N THR A 176 -63.40 -14.67 11.94
CA THR A 176 -64.12 -15.11 10.76
C THR A 176 -63.20 -15.25 9.53
N PRO A 177 -63.57 -16.05 8.52
CA PRO A 177 -62.84 -16.13 7.24
C PRO A 177 -62.64 -14.76 6.57
N GLU A 178 -63.57 -13.84 6.75
CA GLU A 178 -63.52 -12.47 6.22
C GLU A 178 -62.41 -11.64 6.89
N ILE A 179 -62.32 -11.67 8.22
CA ILE A 179 -61.24 -11.03 9.00
C ILE A 179 -59.88 -11.59 8.57
N LEU A 180 -59.77 -12.91 8.44
CA LEU A 180 -58.54 -13.57 8.00
C LEU A 180 -58.13 -13.10 6.59
N ARG A 181 -59.09 -12.99 5.67
CA ARG A 181 -58.84 -12.50 4.31
C ARG A 181 -58.36 -11.06 4.31
N GLU A 182 -58.96 -10.18 5.10
CA GLU A 182 -58.55 -8.78 5.19
C GLU A 182 -57.19 -8.61 5.86
N ALA A 183 -56.89 -9.37 6.92
CA ALA A 183 -55.56 -9.39 7.52
C ALA A 183 -54.50 -9.86 6.52
N VAL A 184 -54.79 -10.88 5.69
CA VAL A 184 -53.86 -11.29 4.64
C VAL A 184 -53.65 -10.16 3.62
N LEU A 185 -54.71 -9.54 3.13
CA LEU A 185 -54.66 -8.55 2.04
C LEU A 185 -54.08 -7.20 2.46
N PHE A 186 -54.48 -6.67 3.61
CA PHE A 186 -54.09 -5.34 4.07
C PHE A 186 -52.91 -5.37 5.04
N PHE A 187 -52.68 -6.50 5.73
CA PHE A 187 -51.63 -6.60 6.72
C PHE A 187 -50.42 -7.41 6.25
N LEU A 188 -50.59 -8.67 5.85
CA LEU A 188 -49.46 -9.59 5.59
C LEU A 188 -48.82 -9.42 4.21
N LEU A 189 -49.62 -9.29 3.16
CA LEU A 189 -49.15 -9.21 1.78
C LEU A 189 -48.31 -7.94 1.53
N PRO A 190 -48.73 -6.72 1.93
CA PRO A 190 -47.94 -5.52 1.74
C PRO A 190 -46.60 -5.56 2.49
N ARG A 191 -46.58 -6.11 3.71
CA ARG A 191 -45.36 -6.26 4.52
C ARG A 191 -44.38 -7.27 3.91
N SER A 192 -44.89 -8.39 3.40
CA SER A 192 -44.08 -9.37 2.67
C SER A 192 -43.47 -8.75 1.41
N ALA A 193 -44.23 -7.91 0.68
CA ALA A 193 -43.74 -7.19 -0.50
C ALA A 193 -42.62 -6.18 -0.14
N ILE A 194 -42.77 -5.42 0.95
CA ILE A 194 -41.73 -4.51 1.46
C ILE A 194 -40.45 -5.28 1.78
N LEU A 195 -40.56 -6.44 2.43
CA LEU A 195 -39.41 -7.25 2.81
C LEU A 195 -38.66 -7.80 1.57
N VAL A 196 -39.39 -8.20 0.53
CA VAL A 196 -38.82 -8.60 -0.76
C VAL A 196 -38.10 -7.43 -1.44
N GLY A 197 -38.71 -6.23 -1.45
CA GLY A 197 -38.09 -5.02 -1.97
C GLY A 197 -36.80 -4.66 -1.22
N MET A 198 -36.81 -4.75 0.11
CA MET A 198 -35.64 -4.48 0.94
C MET A 198 -34.53 -5.51 0.71
N ALA A 199 -34.88 -6.79 0.52
CA ALA A 199 -33.92 -7.83 0.18
C ALA A 199 -33.23 -7.58 -1.16
N PHE A 200 -33.93 -6.99 -2.13
CA PHE A 200 -33.32 -6.61 -3.41
C PHE A 200 -32.26 -5.51 -3.23
N VAL A 201 -32.55 -4.48 -2.43
CA VAL A 201 -31.58 -3.42 -2.08
C VAL A 201 -30.37 -4.03 -1.38
N CYS A 202 -30.63 -4.84 -0.36
CA CYS A 202 -29.68 -5.62 0.41
C CYS A 202 -28.72 -6.46 -0.44
N ILE A 203 -29.25 -7.26 -1.37
CA ILE A 203 -28.47 -8.05 -2.32
C ILE A 203 -27.62 -7.15 -3.23
N THR A 204 -28.16 -6.00 -3.66
CA THR A 204 -27.44 -5.05 -4.51
C THR A 204 -26.25 -4.43 -3.79
N VAL A 205 -26.44 -3.99 -2.53
CA VAL A 205 -25.36 -3.46 -1.68
C VAL A 205 -24.31 -4.53 -1.40
N ALA A 206 -24.73 -5.75 -1.06
CA ALA A 206 -23.83 -6.87 -0.83
C ALA A 206 -22.99 -7.19 -2.07
N LYS A 207 -23.60 -7.21 -3.26
CA LYS A 207 -22.91 -7.45 -4.53
C LYS A 207 -21.90 -6.34 -4.86
N ARG A 208 -22.29 -5.07 -4.68
CA ARG A 208 -21.39 -3.92 -4.93
C ARG A 208 -20.20 -3.94 -3.99
N THR A 209 -20.43 -4.17 -2.70
CA THR A 209 -19.37 -4.19 -1.69
C THR A 209 -18.40 -5.35 -1.91
N ARG A 210 -18.93 -6.53 -2.26
CA ARG A 210 -18.11 -7.68 -2.65
C ARG A 210 -17.20 -7.37 -3.84
N SER A 211 -17.75 -6.77 -4.90
CA SER A 211 -16.95 -6.41 -6.07
C SER A 211 -15.86 -5.38 -5.75
N LEU A 212 -16.12 -4.44 -4.84
CA LEU A 212 -15.12 -3.47 -4.38
C LEU A 212 -13.99 -4.16 -3.61
N LEU A 213 -14.32 -5.09 -2.71
CA LEU A 213 -13.32 -5.87 -1.96
C LEU A 213 -12.44 -6.71 -2.90
N GLU A 214 -13.05 -7.39 -3.88
CA GLU A 214 -12.31 -8.17 -4.88
C GLU A 214 -11.36 -7.30 -5.70
N LYS A 215 -11.80 -6.10 -6.12
CA LYS A 215 -10.95 -5.14 -6.84
C LYS A 215 -9.81 -4.63 -5.99
N GLN A 216 -10.09 -4.20 -4.76
CA GLN A 216 -9.06 -3.68 -3.84
C GLN A 216 -8.01 -4.75 -3.52
N ALA A 217 -8.43 -6.01 -3.37
CA ALA A 217 -7.52 -7.13 -3.17
C ALA A 217 -6.61 -7.37 -4.38
N ALA A 218 -7.18 -7.34 -5.60
CA ALA A 218 -6.42 -7.47 -6.83
C ALA A 218 -5.41 -6.32 -7.02
N ASP A 219 -5.83 -5.08 -6.76
CA ASP A 219 -4.99 -3.89 -6.86
C ASP A 219 -3.85 -3.93 -5.83
N SER A 220 -4.15 -4.34 -4.59
CA SER A 220 -3.13 -4.50 -3.54
C SER A 220 -2.11 -5.58 -3.91
N ALA A 221 -2.57 -6.72 -4.44
CA ALA A 221 -1.66 -7.80 -4.86
C ALA A 221 -0.79 -7.37 -6.04
N ALA A 222 -1.32 -6.58 -6.98
CA ALA A 222 -0.56 -6.04 -8.09
C ALA A 222 0.50 -5.03 -7.61
N ARG A 223 0.14 -4.11 -6.71
CA ARG A 223 1.08 -3.16 -6.10
C ARG A 223 2.20 -3.87 -5.36
N GLN A 224 1.87 -4.84 -4.51
CA GLN A 224 2.86 -5.59 -3.75
C GLN A 224 3.85 -6.34 -4.67
N ARG A 225 3.38 -6.87 -5.81
CA ARG A 225 4.25 -7.49 -6.82
C ARG A 225 5.23 -6.48 -7.41
N ILE A 226 4.74 -5.30 -7.83
CA ILE A 226 5.58 -4.23 -8.38
C ILE A 226 6.61 -3.75 -7.36
N GLU A 227 6.20 -3.53 -6.10
CA GLU A 227 7.11 -3.16 -5.00
C GLU A 227 8.19 -4.23 -4.78
N THR A 228 7.81 -5.51 -4.85
CA THR A 228 8.76 -6.62 -4.73
C THR A 228 9.76 -6.61 -5.89
N GLU A 229 9.29 -6.47 -7.14
CA GLU A 229 10.15 -6.40 -8.33
C GLU A 229 11.09 -5.18 -8.28
N LEU A 230 10.60 -4.02 -7.85
CA LEU A 230 11.41 -2.81 -7.66
C LEU A 230 12.46 -3.01 -6.56
N SER A 231 12.11 -3.64 -5.44
CA SER A 231 13.07 -3.91 -4.36
C SER A 231 14.24 -4.79 -4.81
N VAL A 232 13.97 -5.75 -5.70
CA VAL A 232 15.02 -6.58 -6.32
C VAL A 232 15.89 -5.72 -7.23
N ALA A 233 15.30 -4.82 -8.03
CA ALA A 233 16.06 -3.90 -8.86
C ALA A 233 16.95 -2.95 -8.03
N THR A 234 16.44 -2.43 -6.91
CA THR A 234 17.22 -1.62 -5.95
C THR A 234 18.44 -2.38 -5.46
N GLN A 235 18.25 -3.63 -5.04
CA GLN A 235 19.34 -4.46 -4.54
C GLN A 235 20.40 -4.74 -5.63
N ILE A 236 19.96 -5.03 -6.85
CA ILE A 236 20.85 -5.24 -8.00
C ILE A 236 21.67 -3.98 -8.29
N GLN A 237 21.03 -2.81 -8.33
CA GLN A 237 21.71 -1.53 -8.54
C GLN A 237 22.74 -1.27 -7.44
N ALA A 238 22.37 -1.47 -6.17
CA ALA A 238 23.29 -1.30 -5.05
C ALA A 238 24.48 -2.27 -5.09
N ASP A 239 24.29 -3.49 -5.60
CA ASP A 239 25.36 -4.48 -5.78
C ASP A 239 26.31 -4.13 -6.95
N MET A 240 25.86 -3.32 -7.92
CA MET A 240 26.67 -2.89 -9.07
C MET A 240 27.64 -1.76 -8.71
N LEU A 241 27.40 -1.02 -7.63
CA LEU A 241 28.25 0.09 -7.18
C LEU A 241 29.30 -0.39 -6.16
N PRO A 242 30.51 0.19 -6.14
CA PRO A 242 31.50 -0.12 -5.11
C PRO A 242 31.01 0.25 -3.69
N ARG A 243 30.65 -0.75 -2.88
CA ARG A 243 30.07 -0.51 -1.54
C ARG A 243 30.86 -1.07 -0.36
N ILE A 244 31.95 -1.79 -0.64
CA ILE A 244 32.83 -2.36 0.40
C ILE A 244 33.93 -1.34 0.65
N PHE A 245 34.01 -0.85 1.89
CA PHE A 245 35.00 0.11 2.32
C PHE A 245 35.78 -0.43 3.54
N PRO A 246 37.10 -0.15 3.64
CA PRO A 246 37.94 0.53 2.66
C PRO A 246 38.05 -0.27 1.35
N ALA A 247 38.00 0.42 0.21
CA ALA A 247 37.94 -0.21 -1.11
C ALA A 247 39.22 -0.97 -1.47
N PHE A 248 40.37 -0.47 -1.00
CA PHE A 248 41.69 -1.01 -1.27
C PHE A 248 42.48 -1.10 0.05
N PRO A 249 42.16 -2.06 0.94
CA PRO A 249 42.75 -2.12 2.29
C PRO A 249 44.29 -2.28 2.28
N GLU A 250 44.86 -2.79 1.19
CA GLU A 250 46.29 -2.99 1.01
C GLU A 250 47.02 -1.74 0.46
N ARG A 251 46.28 -0.69 0.08
CA ARG A 251 46.84 0.58 -0.40
C ARG A 251 46.84 1.60 0.74
N ARG A 252 47.99 2.23 0.98
CA ARG A 252 48.20 3.24 2.04
C ARG A 252 48.40 4.64 1.49
N GLU A 253 48.53 4.76 0.17
CA GLU A 253 48.85 5.98 -0.55
C GLU A 253 47.63 6.92 -0.68
N PHE A 254 46.42 6.38 -0.50
CA PHE A 254 45.17 7.14 -0.58
C PHE A 254 44.05 6.45 0.21
N ASP A 255 43.07 7.25 0.63
CA ASP A 255 41.77 6.77 1.10
C ASP A 255 40.67 7.26 0.16
N ILE A 256 39.73 6.38 -0.18
CA ILE A 256 38.59 6.68 -1.05
C ILE A 256 37.30 6.18 -0.41
N TYR A 257 36.28 7.02 -0.44
CA TYR A 257 34.94 6.69 0.03
C TYR A 257 33.89 7.27 -0.90
N ALA A 258 32.76 6.58 -1.05
CA ALA A 258 31.66 7.05 -1.86
C ALA A 258 30.31 6.62 -1.26
N SER A 259 29.27 7.38 -1.58
CA SER A 259 27.91 7.13 -1.11
C SER A 259 26.92 7.59 -2.16
N MET A 260 25.81 6.87 -2.30
CA MET A 260 24.69 7.24 -3.15
C MET A 260 23.38 6.98 -2.38
N THR A 261 22.50 7.98 -2.34
CA THR A 261 21.17 7.89 -1.75
C THR A 261 20.13 8.17 -2.85
N PRO A 262 19.46 7.14 -3.40
CA PRO A 262 18.46 7.35 -4.44
C PRO A 262 17.22 8.12 -3.94
N ALA A 263 16.60 8.95 -4.79
CA ALA A 263 15.35 9.65 -4.51
C ALA A 263 14.11 8.75 -4.71
N LYS A 264 14.24 7.72 -5.55
CA LYS A 264 13.24 6.67 -5.79
C LYS A 264 13.83 5.30 -5.47
N GLU A 265 13.07 4.24 -5.73
CA GLU A 265 13.51 2.86 -5.52
C GLU A 265 14.80 2.54 -6.32
N VAL A 266 14.96 3.12 -7.50
CA VAL A 266 16.19 3.06 -8.31
C VAL A 266 16.53 4.43 -8.89
N GLY A 267 17.82 4.75 -8.90
CA GLY A 267 18.37 6.03 -9.33
C GLY A 267 18.99 6.05 -10.73
N GLY A 268 19.20 7.25 -11.28
CA GLY A 268 20.01 7.49 -12.48
C GLY A 268 21.48 7.73 -12.18
N ASP A 269 21.77 8.25 -10.98
CA ASP A 269 23.12 8.48 -10.49
C ASP A 269 23.96 7.20 -10.39
N PHE A 270 25.28 7.37 -10.54
CA PHE A 270 26.24 6.35 -10.14
C PHE A 270 27.63 6.91 -9.88
N TYR A 271 28.41 6.08 -9.18
CA TYR A 271 29.86 6.22 -9.09
C TYR A 271 30.52 4.87 -9.38
N ASP A 272 31.78 4.92 -9.82
CA ASP A 272 32.64 3.75 -9.88
C ASP A 272 34.08 4.16 -9.59
N PHE A 273 34.86 3.25 -9.04
CA PHE A 273 36.30 3.40 -8.93
C PHE A 273 36.96 2.03 -8.99
N PHE A 274 38.08 1.95 -9.70
CA PHE A 274 38.79 0.70 -9.92
C PHE A 274 40.22 0.96 -10.33
N LEU A 275 41.12 0.05 -9.93
CA LEU A 275 42.50 0.06 -10.41
C LEU A 275 42.50 -0.37 -11.88
N VAL A 276 43.08 0.48 -12.75
CA VAL A 276 43.34 0.16 -14.16
C VAL A 276 44.56 -0.77 -14.24
N ASP A 277 45.56 -0.47 -13.42
CA ASP A 277 46.76 -1.28 -13.18
C ASP A 277 47.25 -1.05 -11.74
N ASN A 278 48.52 -1.34 -11.44
CA ASN A 278 49.05 -1.16 -10.08
C ASN A 278 49.19 0.30 -9.64
N ASP A 279 49.36 1.22 -10.60
CA ASP A 279 49.75 2.61 -10.36
C ASP A 279 48.64 3.60 -10.75
N HIS A 280 47.57 3.15 -11.43
CA HIS A 280 46.49 4.02 -11.88
C HIS A 280 45.14 3.62 -11.29
N LEU A 281 44.49 4.57 -10.61
CA LEU A 281 43.13 4.48 -10.10
C LEU A 281 42.18 5.29 -10.97
N ALA A 282 41.19 4.64 -11.59
CA ALA A 282 40.09 5.31 -12.26
C ALA A 282 38.99 5.67 -11.26
N MET A 283 38.38 6.84 -11.44
CA MET A 283 37.23 7.33 -10.69
C MET A 283 36.19 7.91 -11.64
N VAL A 284 34.93 7.57 -11.42
CA VAL A 284 33.80 8.00 -12.23
C VAL A 284 32.70 8.47 -11.29
N ILE A 285 32.09 9.60 -11.59
CA ILE A 285 30.80 10.01 -11.05
C ILE A 285 29.94 10.54 -12.20
N ALA A 286 28.64 10.24 -12.16
CA ALA A 286 27.77 10.54 -13.26
C ALA A 286 26.30 10.57 -12.83
N ASP A 287 25.51 11.35 -13.56
CA ASP A 287 24.06 11.46 -13.40
C ASP A 287 23.37 11.30 -14.76
N VAL A 288 22.37 10.44 -14.81
CA VAL A 288 21.56 10.13 -15.99
C VAL A 288 20.27 10.92 -15.95
N SER A 289 19.95 11.60 -17.04
CA SER A 289 18.69 12.34 -17.19
C SER A 289 17.47 11.45 -16.95
N GLY A 290 16.54 11.91 -16.12
CA GLY A 290 15.33 11.15 -15.79
C GLY A 290 15.47 10.36 -14.50
N LYS A 291 14.45 9.55 -14.13
CA LYS A 291 14.39 8.87 -12.83
C LYS A 291 13.74 7.49 -12.94
N GLY A 292 14.02 6.62 -11.98
CA GLY A 292 13.42 5.28 -11.93
C GLY A 292 14.06 4.31 -12.92
N VAL A 293 13.30 3.29 -13.33
CA VAL A 293 13.83 2.12 -14.07
C VAL A 293 14.55 2.47 -15.38
N PRO A 294 14.04 3.37 -16.26
CA PRO A 294 14.74 3.71 -17.50
C PRO A 294 16.12 4.34 -17.25
N ALA A 295 16.21 5.26 -16.29
CA ALA A 295 17.47 5.90 -15.91
C ALA A 295 18.46 4.89 -15.31
N ALA A 296 17.98 4.00 -14.44
CA ALA A 296 18.80 2.93 -13.86
C ALA A 296 19.37 1.97 -14.92
N LEU A 297 18.60 1.63 -15.96
CA LEU A 297 19.10 0.79 -17.05
C LEU A 297 20.16 1.50 -17.89
N PHE A 298 19.92 2.77 -18.23
CA PHE A 298 20.87 3.57 -18.99
C PHE A 298 22.17 3.80 -18.21
N MET A 299 22.07 4.03 -16.89
CA MET A 299 23.17 4.07 -15.95
C MET A 299 24.06 2.83 -16.04
N VAL A 300 23.47 1.62 -16.00
CA VAL A 300 24.23 0.36 -16.05
C VAL A 300 25.01 0.22 -17.36
N ILE A 301 24.41 0.63 -18.47
CA ILE A 301 25.07 0.64 -19.79
C ILE A 301 26.24 1.63 -19.77
N ALA A 302 26.00 2.88 -19.36
CA ALA A 302 27.03 3.93 -19.31
C ALA A 302 28.22 3.52 -18.41
N LYS A 303 27.95 3.06 -17.19
CA LYS A 303 28.96 2.56 -16.24
C LYS A 303 29.81 1.45 -16.84
N THR A 304 29.17 0.47 -17.50
CA THR A 304 29.85 -0.68 -18.10
C THR A 304 30.73 -0.26 -19.28
N LEU A 305 30.24 0.64 -20.13
CA LEU A 305 30.97 1.13 -21.29
C LEU A 305 32.18 1.98 -20.87
N LEU A 306 32.00 2.90 -19.91
CA LEU A 306 33.09 3.71 -19.36
C LEU A 306 34.17 2.84 -18.74
N LYS A 307 33.79 1.89 -17.88
CA LYS A 307 34.74 0.97 -17.26
C LYS A 307 35.53 0.17 -18.28
N ASN A 308 34.86 -0.41 -19.29
CA ASN A 308 35.54 -1.14 -20.36
C ASN A 308 36.50 -0.26 -21.17
N ALA A 309 36.08 0.95 -21.54
CA ALA A 309 36.92 1.85 -22.32
C ALA A 309 38.22 2.18 -21.56
N VAL A 310 38.12 2.52 -20.28
CA VAL A 310 39.28 2.83 -19.44
C VAL A 310 40.16 1.60 -19.19
N GLN A 311 39.57 0.43 -18.92
CA GLN A 311 40.33 -0.82 -18.76
C GLN A 311 41.07 -1.27 -20.04
N MET A 312 40.63 -0.81 -21.22
CA MET A 312 41.32 -1.02 -22.49
C MET A 312 42.44 0.01 -22.74
N GLY A 313 42.74 0.88 -21.77
CA GLY A 313 43.82 1.86 -21.84
C GLY A 313 43.44 3.18 -22.50
N ALA A 314 42.14 3.45 -22.71
CA ALA A 314 41.71 4.75 -23.22
C ALA A 314 41.93 5.85 -22.17
N SER A 315 42.39 7.01 -22.62
CA SER A 315 42.46 8.22 -21.78
C SER A 315 41.04 8.70 -21.40
N PRO A 316 40.87 9.56 -20.37
CA PRO A 316 39.54 10.09 -20.00
C PRO A 316 38.77 10.67 -21.19
N LYS A 317 39.42 11.48 -22.03
CA LYS A 317 38.79 12.03 -23.24
C LYS A 317 38.40 10.94 -24.23
N GLU A 318 39.31 10.02 -24.53
CA GLU A 318 39.06 8.96 -25.51
C GLU A 318 37.91 8.04 -25.07
N ALA A 319 37.85 7.74 -23.77
CA ALA A 319 36.76 6.99 -23.18
C ALA A 319 35.42 7.72 -23.34
N LEU A 320 35.35 9.01 -23.00
CA LEU A 320 34.13 9.81 -23.17
C LEU A 320 33.70 9.93 -24.63
N GLU A 321 34.62 10.19 -25.57
CA GLU A 321 34.30 10.29 -27.01
C GLU A 321 33.76 8.96 -27.57
N LYS A 322 34.39 7.83 -27.20
CA LYS A 322 33.96 6.50 -27.63
C LYS A 322 32.60 6.13 -27.04
N VAL A 323 32.44 6.30 -25.73
CA VAL A 323 31.20 5.94 -25.02
C VAL A 323 30.04 6.85 -25.44
N ASN A 324 30.29 8.14 -25.70
CA ASN A 324 29.28 9.05 -26.24
C ASN A 324 28.61 8.47 -27.51
N ASN A 325 29.43 8.05 -28.48
CA ASN A 325 28.92 7.53 -29.74
C ASN A 325 28.16 6.21 -29.53
N GLN A 326 28.67 5.33 -28.68
CA GLN A 326 27.99 4.07 -28.36
C GLN A 326 26.65 4.29 -27.63
N LEU A 327 26.55 5.30 -26.77
CA LEU A 327 25.31 5.64 -26.09
C LEU A 327 24.32 6.37 -27.00
N CYS A 328 24.78 7.09 -28.04
CA CYS A 328 23.88 7.64 -29.06
C CYS A 328 23.22 6.55 -29.92
N GLU A 329 23.89 5.41 -30.12
CA GLU A 329 23.34 4.30 -30.91
C GLU A 329 22.06 3.74 -30.25
N ASN A 330 20.93 3.86 -30.96
CA ASN A 330 19.61 3.41 -30.50
C ASN A 330 19.07 4.12 -29.25
N ASN A 331 19.46 5.39 -29.03
CA ASN A 331 18.91 6.23 -27.97
C ASN A 331 17.56 6.87 -28.31
N GLU A 332 16.54 6.05 -28.60
CA GLU A 332 15.18 6.55 -28.93
C GLU A 332 14.52 7.33 -27.77
N ALA A 333 14.98 7.10 -26.54
CA ALA A 333 14.47 7.77 -25.35
C ALA A 333 15.07 9.17 -25.14
N GLU A 334 16.01 9.61 -25.99
CA GLU A 334 16.71 10.90 -25.90
C GLU A 334 17.35 11.13 -24.52
N MET A 335 17.80 10.05 -23.88
CA MET A 335 18.44 10.08 -22.56
C MET A 335 19.88 10.59 -22.69
N PHE A 336 20.37 11.34 -21.73
CA PHE A 336 21.76 11.76 -21.67
C PHE A 336 22.35 11.49 -20.29
N VAL A 337 23.68 11.51 -20.20
CA VAL A 337 24.38 11.33 -18.94
C VAL A 337 25.50 12.35 -18.79
N THR A 338 25.50 13.06 -17.67
CA THR A 338 26.60 13.92 -17.25
C THR A 338 27.68 13.02 -16.63
N VAL A 339 28.96 13.22 -16.96
CA VAL A 339 30.03 12.35 -16.46
C VAL A 339 31.27 13.15 -16.10
N TRP A 340 31.81 12.91 -14.91
CA TRP A 340 33.19 13.23 -14.58
C TRP A 340 34.00 11.93 -14.52
N LEU A 341 35.11 11.88 -15.27
CA LEU A 341 36.01 10.73 -15.33
C LEU A 341 37.45 11.19 -15.09
N GLY A 342 38.11 10.58 -14.10
CA GLY A 342 39.50 10.85 -13.76
C GLY A 342 40.34 9.58 -13.64
N ILE A 343 41.59 9.64 -14.09
CA ILE A 343 42.60 8.61 -13.89
C ILE A 343 43.72 9.22 -13.04
N TYR A 344 43.84 8.70 -11.82
CA TYR A 344 44.78 9.14 -10.79
C TYR A 344 46.02 8.24 -10.80
N GLU A 345 47.17 8.83 -11.12
CA GLU A 345 48.48 8.20 -11.04
C GLU A 345 48.97 8.24 -9.58
N ILE A 346 48.88 7.09 -8.90
CA ILE A 346 49.12 6.92 -7.46
C ILE A 346 50.53 7.38 -7.04
N PRO A 347 51.62 7.01 -7.75
CA PRO A 347 52.97 7.38 -7.30
C PRO A 347 53.23 8.90 -7.35
N THR A 348 52.78 9.56 -8.40
CA THR A 348 53.04 10.99 -8.63
C THR A 348 52.00 11.88 -7.96
N GLY A 349 50.76 11.39 -7.85
CA GLY A 349 49.58 12.15 -7.48
C GLY A 349 48.97 12.94 -8.64
N ARG A 350 49.41 12.71 -9.87
CA ARG A 350 48.86 13.39 -11.05
C ARG A 350 47.51 12.79 -11.40
N LEU A 351 46.50 13.63 -11.55
CA LEU A 351 45.17 13.28 -12.02
C LEU A 351 44.97 13.85 -13.42
N THR A 352 44.72 12.97 -14.39
CA THR A 352 44.19 13.38 -15.71
C THR A 352 42.68 13.15 -15.69
N ALA A 353 41.89 14.17 -15.97
CA ALA A 353 40.44 14.09 -15.93
C ALA A 353 39.80 14.75 -17.17
N ALA A 354 38.57 14.34 -17.45
CA ALA A 354 37.69 14.95 -18.44
C ALA A 354 36.26 15.00 -17.89
N ASN A 355 35.56 16.08 -18.23
CA ASN A 355 34.21 16.34 -17.74
C ASN A 355 33.25 16.52 -18.93
N ALA A 356 32.18 15.74 -18.95
CA ALA A 356 31.09 15.75 -19.91
C ALA A 356 29.82 16.35 -19.29
N GLY A 357 29.85 17.65 -19.01
CA GLY A 357 28.70 18.40 -18.50
C GLY A 357 28.32 18.13 -17.05
N HIS A 358 29.20 17.51 -16.27
CA HIS A 358 29.00 17.20 -14.86
C HIS A 358 29.44 18.35 -13.94
N GLU A 359 29.07 18.26 -12.66
CA GLU A 359 29.40 19.25 -11.64
C GLU A 359 30.92 19.48 -11.46
N TYR A 360 31.28 20.69 -11.05
CA TYR A 360 32.68 21.03 -10.79
C TYR A 360 33.22 20.29 -9.58
N PRO A 361 34.38 19.61 -9.66
CA PRO A 361 35.01 19.01 -8.49
C PRO A 361 35.36 20.07 -7.43
N ALA A 362 35.20 19.74 -6.16
CA ALA A 362 35.71 20.54 -5.06
C ALA A 362 37.05 19.97 -4.56
N ILE A 363 38.08 20.80 -4.44
CA ILE A 363 39.40 20.40 -3.95
C ILE A 363 39.78 21.18 -2.70
N ARG A 364 40.29 20.46 -1.71
CA ARG A 364 40.97 21.03 -0.56
C ARG A 364 42.46 20.75 -0.65
N ARG A 365 43.27 21.80 -0.68
CA ARG A 365 44.72 21.70 -0.49
C ARG A 365 45.05 21.42 0.97
N ALA A 366 46.15 20.72 1.26
CA ALA A 366 46.60 20.43 2.61
C ALA A 366 46.63 21.71 3.48
N GLY A 367 45.89 21.71 4.59
CA GLY A 367 45.74 22.87 5.49
C GLY A 367 44.89 24.04 4.97
N GLY A 368 44.37 23.95 3.74
CA GLY A 368 43.49 24.94 3.13
C GLY A 368 42.01 24.61 3.26
N GLN A 369 41.20 25.36 2.52
CA GLN A 369 39.75 25.19 2.39
C GLN A 369 39.39 24.48 1.08
N PHE A 370 38.22 23.86 1.03
CA PHE A 370 37.60 23.37 -0.19
C PHE A 370 37.18 24.54 -1.07
N GLU A 371 37.60 24.47 -2.34
CA GLU A 371 37.22 25.39 -3.40
C GLU A 371 36.83 24.59 -4.65
N LEU A 372 35.92 25.15 -5.47
CA LEU A 372 35.58 24.52 -6.75
C LEU A 372 36.73 24.67 -7.74
N PHE A 373 37.17 23.54 -8.28
CA PHE A 373 38.09 23.51 -9.40
C PHE A 373 37.31 23.65 -10.70
N LYS A 374 37.30 24.86 -11.26
CA LYS A 374 36.59 25.17 -12.50
C LYS A 374 37.32 24.60 -13.71
N ASP A 375 36.89 23.43 -14.14
CA ASP A 375 37.39 22.81 -15.36
C ASP A 375 36.62 23.27 -16.61
N ARG A 376 37.01 22.78 -17.80
CA ARG A 376 36.34 23.10 -19.06
C ARG A 376 35.42 21.94 -19.44
N HIS A 377 34.16 22.02 -19.02
CA HIS A 377 33.14 21.02 -19.35
C HIS A 377 32.96 20.87 -20.88
N GLY A 378 32.91 19.62 -21.32
CA GLY A 378 32.33 19.23 -22.60
C GLY A 378 30.81 19.19 -22.53
N PHE A 379 30.18 18.81 -23.65
CA PHE A 379 28.74 18.55 -23.69
C PHE A 379 28.39 17.26 -22.93
N VAL A 380 27.12 16.99 -22.65
CA VAL A 380 26.72 15.73 -22.00
C VAL A 380 26.92 14.54 -22.95
N LEU A 381 27.19 13.34 -22.40
CA LEU A 381 27.23 12.14 -23.22
C LEU A 381 25.83 11.79 -23.73
N ALA A 382 25.77 11.18 -24.92
CA ALA A 382 24.54 10.77 -25.61
C ALA A 382 23.61 11.91 -26.04
N GLY A 383 23.99 13.18 -25.79
CA GLY A 383 23.24 14.34 -26.26
C GLY A 383 23.60 14.78 -27.69
N LEU A 384 24.83 14.48 -28.14
CA LEU A 384 25.29 14.83 -29.50
C LEU A 384 26.34 13.82 -29.99
N GLU A 385 26.08 13.18 -31.13
CA GLU A 385 27.07 12.31 -31.78
C GLU A 385 28.37 13.04 -32.11
N ASN A 386 29.49 12.32 -32.00
CA ASN A 386 30.84 12.82 -32.29
C ASN A 386 31.24 14.07 -31.50
N ALA A 387 30.62 14.28 -30.33
CA ALA A 387 31.05 15.27 -29.36
C ALA A 387 32.53 15.07 -28.99
N ARG A 388 33.26 16.18 -28.81
CA ARG A 388 34.68 16.19 -28.46
C ARG A 388 34.88 16.64 -27.04
N TYR A 389 35.77 15.95 -26.33
CA TYR A 389 36.08 16.24 -24.93
C TYR A 389 37.50 16.78 -24.80
N LYS A 390 37.77 17.49 -23.70
CA LYS A 390 39.10 17.99 -23.37
C LYS A 390 39.52 17.42 -22.03
N GLU A 391 40.79 17.05 -21.98
CA GLU A 391 41.41 16.64 -20.73
C GLU A 391 42.00 17.86 -20.05
N TYR A 392 42.04 17.77 -18.73
CA TYR A 392 42.81 18.65 -17.89
C TYR A 392 43.59 17.80 -16.90
N GLU A 393 44.68 18.38 -16.41
CA GLU A 393 45.50 17.77 -15.39
C GLU A 393 45.45 18.59 -14.11
N MET A 394 45.49 17.90 -12.99
CA MET A 394 45.70 18.50 -11.70
C MET A 394 46.55 17.56 -10.84
N GLU A 395 47.34 18.14 -9.93
CA GLU A 395 48.08 17.36 -8.94
C GLU A 395 47.26 17.27 -7.65
N ILE A 396 47.17 16.08 -7.06
CA ILE A 396 46.65 15.85 -5.71
C ILE A 396 47.88 15.64 -4.81
N GLY A 397 48.23 16.66 -4.04
CA GLY A 397 49.33 16.62 -3.09
C GLY A 397 49.02 15.73 -1.88
N VAL A 398 50.03 15.35 -1.12
CA VAL A 398 49.83 14.62 0.14
C VAL A 398 48.99 15.46 1.10
N GLY A 399 47.90 14.89 1.62
CA GLY A 399 46.94 15.58 2.48
C GLY A 399 45.87 16.40 1.74
N ASP A 400 45.94 16.47 0.41
CA ASP A 400 44.87 17.06 -0.41
C ASP A 400 43.67 16.11 -0.47
N THR A 401 42.47 16.68 -0.55
CA THR A 401 41.22 15.93 -0.71
C THR A 401 40.46 16.45 -1.92
N LEU A 402 40.09 15.55 -2.83
CA LEU A 402 39.18 15.80 -3.93
C LEU A 402 37.80 15.26 -3.55
N PHE A 403 36.78 16.08 -3.75
CA PHE A 403 35.37 15.78 -3.53
C PHE A 403 34.60 15.95 -4.85
N LEU A 404 33.86 14.93 -5.21
CA LEU A 404 33.02 14.83 -6.39
C LEU A 404 31.58 14.61 -5.92
N TYR A 405 30.63 15.20 -6.63
CA TYR A 405 29.22 15.12 -6.28
C TYR A 405 28.32 15.25 -7.51
N THR A 406 27.10 14.75 -7.42
CA THR A 406 26.03 14.97 -8.40
C THR A 406 25.19 16.18 -8.01
N ASP A 407 24.47 16.74 -8.98
CA ASP A 407 23.66 17.95 -8.79
C ASP A 407 22.63 17.82 -7.66
N GLY A 408 22.12 16.62 -7.37
CA GLY A 408 21.22 16.36 -6.25
C GLY A 408 21.74 16.78 -4.88
N VAL A 409 23.07 16.96 -4.70
CA VAL A 409 23.63 17.64 -3.52
C VAL A 409 23.27 19.12 -3.48
N ALA A 410 23.55 19.86 -4.56
CA ALA A 410 23.30 21.29 -4.63
C ALA A 410 21.81 21.61 -4.84
N GLU A 411 21.07 20.73 -5.50
CA GLU A 411 19.65 20.86 -5.79
C GLU A 411 18.72 20.29 -4.71
N ALA A 412 19.28 19.76 -3.62
CA ALA A 412 18.48 19.38 -2.45
C ALA A 412 17.61 20.58 -2.00
N THR A 413 16.33 20.32 -1.73
CA THR A 413 15.33 21.37 -1.44
C THR A 413 14.77 21.24 -0.04
N ASP A 414 14.51 22.39 0.59
CA ASP A 414 13.78 22.47 1.86
C ASP A 414 12.25 22.54 1.64
N GLY A 415 11.49 22.57 2.74
CA GLY A 415 10.03 22.68 2.69
C GLY A 415 9.49 23.97 2.08
N ALA A 416 10.35 24.97 1.82
CA ALA A 416 10.02 26.21 1.13
C ALA A 416 10.48 26.21 -0.33
N ASN A 417 10.95 25.08 -0.86
CA ASN A 417 11.55 24.92 -2.19
C ASN A 417 12.79 25.79 -2.42
N VAL A 418 13.55 26.09 -1.36
CA VAL A 418 14.85 26.75 -1.47
C VAL A 418 15.92 25.68 -1.70
N LEU A 419 16.78 25.89 -2.70
CA LEU A 419 17.90 25.00 -2.99
C LEU A 419 18.99 25.14 -1.93
N TYR A 420 19.61 24.00 -1.58
CA TYR A 420 20.77 23.95 -0.69
C TYR A 420 21.93 24.77 -1.26
N GLY A 421 22.23 24.56 -2.54
CA GLY A 421 23.19 25.33 -3.30
C GLY A 421 24.65 24.99 -2.99
N THR A 422 25.51 25.32 -3.95
CA THR A 422 26.95 25.03 -3.88
C THR A 422 27.65 25.77 -2.74
N ASP A 423 27.18 26.96 -2.37
CA ASP A 423 27.76 27.74 -1.26
C ASP A 423 27.61 27.02 0.09
N ARG A 424 26.45 26.40 0.35
CA ARG A 424 26.24 25.61 1.58
C ARG A 424 27.03 24.33 1.55
N MET A 425 27.10 23.67 0.39
CA MET A 425 27.95 22.49 0.21
C MET A 425 29.42 22.79 0.55
N LEU A 426 29.98 23.88 0.02
CA LEU A 426 31.34 24.31 0.34
C LEU A 426 31.47 24.67 1.83
N ALA A 427 30.48 25.33 2.43
CA ALA A 427 30.50 25.63 3.86
C ALA A 427 30.51 24.35 4.73
N ALA A 428 29.72 23.34 4.38
CA ALA A 428 29.70 22.04 5.06
C ALA A 428 31.02 21.28 4.89
N LEU A 429 31.57 21.24 3.67
CA LEU A 429 32.89 20.67 3.40
C LEU A 429 33.99 21.32 4.23
N ASN A 430 33.94 22.66 4.35
CA ASN A 430 34.92 23.42 5.12
C ASN A 430 34.77 23.28 6.65
N GLN A 431 33.57 23.04 7.15
CA GLN A 431 33.36 22.67 8.56
C GLN A 431 33.93 21.28 8.88
N GLY A 432 33.81 20.35 7.93
CA GLY A 432 34.34 18.99 8.01
C GLY A 432 35.77 18.82 7.49
N GLN A 433 36.51 19.89 7.19
CA GLN A 433 37.73 19.82 6.36
C GLN A 433 38.87 18.92 6.90
N ALA A 434 38.89 18.66 8.20
CA ALA A 434 39.87 17.80 8.87
C ALA A 434 39.40 16.34 9.01
N LEU A 435 38.20 16.01 8.53
CA LEU A 435 37.64 14.67 8.59
C LEU A 435 38.19 13.79 7.47
N GLU A 436 38.32 12.51 7.77
CA GLU A 436 38.60 11.46 6.79
C GLU A 436 37.45 11.34 5.78
N PRO A 437 37.70 10.86 4.54
CA PRO A 437 36.70 10.82 3.45
C PRO A 437 35.33 10.26 3.86
N GLU A 438 35.27 9.14 4.58
CA GLU A 438 34.01 8.56 5.06
C GLU A 438 33.25 9.49 6.01
N ALA A 439 33.97 10.06 6.98
CA ALA A 439 33.38 10.97 7.96
C ALA A 439 32.96 12.29 7.31
N LEU A 440 33.71 12.75 6.30
CA LEU A 440 33.37 13.94 5.49
C LEU A 440 32.07 13.74 4.72
N LEU A 441 31.90 12.62 3.99
CA LEU A 441 30.65 12.36 3.25
C LEU A 441 29.45 12.28 4.19
N ARG A 442 29.59 11.60 5.33
CA ARG A 442 28.53 11.55 6.35
C ARG A 442 28.20 12.93 6.94
N HIS A 443 29.22 13.77 7.15
CA HIS A 443 29.04 15.13 7.65
C HIS A 443 28.23 15.98 6.65
N VAL A 444 28.60 15.95 5.37
CA VAL A 444 27.88 16.68 4.31
C VAL A 444 26.45 16.16 4.17
N LYS A 445 26.24 14.84 4.15
CA LYS A 445 24.89 14.26 4.09
C LYS A 445 24.01 14.70 5.26
N ALA A 446 24.57 14.71 6.48
CA ALA A 446 23.84 15.14 7.66
C ALA A 446 23.46 16.63 7.62
N ASP A 447 24.26 17.48 6.98
CA ASP A 447 23.91 18.89 6.80
C ASP A 447 22.79 19.07 5.76
N ILE A 448 22.85 18.32 4.65
CA ILE A 448 21.77 18.26 3.65
C ILE A 448 20.45 17.80 4.30
N ASP A 449 20.48 16.72 5.08
CA ASP A 449 19.28 16.19 5.74
C ASP A 449 18.70 17.19 6.75
N ARG A 450 19.56 17.92 7.47
CA ARG A 450 19.13 18.98 8.38
C ARG A 450 18.48 20.14 7.62
N PHE A 451 19.02 20.50 6.47
CA PHE A 451 18.47 21.57 5.63
C PHE A 451 17.12 21.17 5.02
N ALA A 452 17.03 19.98 4.42
CA ALA A 452 15.81 19.48 3.79
C ALA A 452 14.67 19.24 4.80
N GLY A 453 15.01 18.80 6.01
CA GLY A 453 14.06 18.56 7.09
C GLY A 453 13.10 17.41 6.74
N ALA A 454 11.81 17.72 6.57
CA ALA A 454 10.78 16.74 6.20
C ALA A 454 10.41 16.79 4.70
N ALA A 455 11.10 17.61 3.91
CA ALA A 455 10.87 17.69 2.47
C ALA A 455 11.27 16.36 1.79
N PRO A 456 10.50 15.87 0.82
CA PRO A 456 10.89 14.70 0.05
C PRO A 456 12.15 14.99 -0.77
N GLN A 457 13.04 14.02 -0.86
CA GLN A 457 14.23 14.12 -1.71
C GLN A 457 13.80 14.27 -3.18
N PHE A 458 14.32 15.31 -3.84
CA PHE A 458 13.97 15.61 -5.22
C PHE A 458 14.78 14.76 -6.21
N ASP A 459 16.11 14.71 -6.03
CA ASP A 459 17.03 13.96 -6.89
C ASP A 459 17.97 13.03 -6.13
N ASP A 460 18.61 12.11 -6.85
CA ASP A 460 19.61 11.21 -6.28
C ASP A 460 20.80 12.01 -5.69
N ILE A 461 21.28 11.62 -4.52
CA ILE A 461 22.38 12.30 -3.84
C ILE A 461 23.60 11.38 -3.88
N THR A 462 24.57 11.71 -4.73
CA THR A 462 25.78 10.92 -4.89
C THR A 462 27.02 11.75 -4.61
N MET A 463 27.95 11.17 -3.86
CA MET A 463 29.17 11.83 -3.43
C MET A 463 30.34 10.83 -3.42
N LEU A 464 31.53 11.31 -3.78
CA LEU A 464 32.78 10.56 -3.73
C LEU A 464 33.89 11.47 -3.24
N ALA A 465 34.69 10.99 -2.29
CA ALA A 465 35.86 11.70 -1.80
C ALA A 465 37.10 10.80 -1.86
N ILE A 466 38.20 11.36 -2.36
CA ILE A 466 39.53 10.74 -2.32
C ILE A 466 40.50 11.69 -1.63
N GLN A 467 41.32 11.16 -0.72
CA GLN A 467 42.40 11.88 -0.06
C GLN A 467 43.71 11.15 -0.31
N ARG A 468 44.74 11.86 -0.76
CA ARG A 468 46.09 11.29 -0.84
C ARG A 468 46.72 11.29 0.55
N LYS A 469 47.24 10.14 0.95
CA LYS A 469 47.89 9.93 2.24
C LYS A 469 49.41 9.95 2.10
N ASP A 470 50.08 10.25 3.19
CA ASP A 470 51.52 10.02 3.28
C ASP A 470 51.73 8.53 3.53
N ALA A 471 52.28 7.82 2.54
CA ALA A 471 52.57 6.39 2.65
C ALA A 471 53.55 6.05 3.79
N GLY A 472 54.23 7.05 4.37
CA GLY A 472 55.14 6.92 5.51
C GLY A 472 54.56 7.32 6.88
N ALA A 473 53.33 7.83 6.99
CA ALA A 473 52.76 8.25 8.27
C ALA A 473 52.02 7.08 8.96
N ASN A 474 52.55 6.66 10.11
CA ASN A 474 51.88 5.76 11.07
C ASN A 474 50.97 6.55 12.02
#